data_AF-A0A075HVL8-F1
#
_entry.id   AF-A0A075HVL8-F1
#
_cell.length_a   1.000
_cell.length_b   1.000
_cell.length_c   1.000
_cell.angle_alpha   90.00
_cell.angle_beta   90.00
_cell.angle_gamma   90.00
#
_symmetry.space_group_name_H-M   'P 1'
#
loop_
_entity.id
_entity.type
_entity.pdbx_description
1 polymer ?
#
loop_
_entity_poly.entity_id
_entity_poly.type
_entity_poly.pdbx_seq_one_letter_code
_entity_poly.pdbx_strand_id
1 'polypeptide(L)'
;MPTLNLQHSLLRHIQGINGSEHSPDRWSNWLPSLGCPVEGNDDDVIEVEVFPDRPDLLSHESLARAVRSFSGSALESPSIEVGDSATEMVVDPSLEQVRPVIMAAIVRGVDTGSTDSEKDDFIQSLMDHQEKLHLTLGRKRRFASIGVHDLSTISAPFKVVTVPESHSFVPLMMTEEMTIREILEEHPKGVEYAHLMDGLQSFPVILDSNDDILSFPPIINGDHTTITETTTDFFIDVTGWDQRACEACLMLVCLSLHERGGSIESVRVTGWDGETSVTPRGDAVRHRVPERLIGKVLGLDLGSDEIAGALFKMGGRLIESRTVTDGVNKAERWADCAVGEREHMVEMPRWRSDIMHPVDIVEDIAIGYGYENMPENLSETHLDAIPLQSSHLERRVRASLRSLGIQETLGLTLSNERDQFERVRWPERGSKSVISNPITVEHTILRQYVLPSLLGLLAANRHHELPQRVYELGEVVRDSGNSKRVAWACAEVGGGFTASKGVAQALLRDLGAEMSEVAFEPTGDSHGPWITGRGARVMASGTEIGQFGEIDPAVSHEFGLRSPIHAGEFDVEAVGRLSTRAVL
;
A
#
# COMPACT_ATOMS: atom_id res chain seq x y z
N MET A 1 4.12 -6.36 1.01
CA MET A 1 2.73 -6.75 0.70
C MET A 1 2.42 -7.95 1.61
N PRO A 2 1.23 -8.59 1.64
CA PRO A 2 1.09 -9.79 2.48
C PRO A 2 2.04 -10.87 1.99
N THR A 3 2.87 -11.38 2.91
CA THR A 3 3.71 -12.55 2.69
C THR A 3 3.01 -13.77 3.26
N LEU A 4 3.02 -14.87 2.52
CA LEU A 4 2.39 -16.13 2.89
C LEU A 4 3.44 -17.22 3.04
N ASN A 5 3.39 -17.91 4.17
CA ASN A 5 4.13 -19.15 4.40
C ASN A 5 3.19 -20.31 4.11
N LEU A 6 3.44 -21.02 3.00
CA LEU A 6 2.57 -22.09 2.53
C LEU A 6 3.26 -23.44 2.70
N GLN A 7 2.76 -24.23 3.65
CA GLN A 7 3.25 -25.59 3.90
C GLN A 7 3.05 -26.50 2.69
N HIS A 8 4.11 -27.20 2.29
CA HIS A 8 4.09 -28.17 1.20
C HIS A 8 3.24 -29.40 1.49
N SER A 9 3.08 -29.80 2.75
CA SER A 9 2.19 -30.89 3.18
C SER A 9 0.73 -30.57 2.82
N LEU A 10 0.25 -29.39 3.21
CA LEU A 10 -1.11 -28.93 2.91
C LEU A 10 -1.33 -28.78 1.40
N LEU A 11 -0.39 -28.16 0.67
CA LEU A 11 -0.50 -28.05 -0.78
C LEU A 11 -0.57 -29.41 -1.47
N ARG A 12 0.23 -30.39 -1.04
CA ARG A 12 0.16 -31.79 -1.53
C ARG A 12 -1.22 -32.40 -1.29
N HIS A 13 -1.76 -32.22 -0.09
CA HIS A 13 -3.06 -32.77 0.29
C HIS A 13 -4.20 -32.14 -0.55
N ILE A 14 -4.24 -30.81 -0.66
CA ILE A 14 -5.25 -30.08 -1.45
C ILE A 14 -5.18 -30.48 -2.93
N GLN A 15 -3.97 -30.52 -3.51
CA GLN A 15 -3.83 -30.95 -4.90
C GLN A 15 -4.28 -32.40 -5.08
N GLY A 16 -3.97 -33.28 -4.13
CA GLY A 16 -4.40 -34.69 -4.14
C GLY A 16 -5.93 -34.86 -4.15
N ILE A 17 -6.66 -34.10 -3.33
CA ILE A 17 -8.14 -34.09 -3.33
C ILE A 17 -8.67 -33.73 -4.72
N ASN A 18 -8.01 -32.78 -5.40
CA ASN A 18 -8.42 -32.25 -6.70
C ASN A 18 -7.75 -32.96 -7.89
N GLY A 19 -7.15 -34.14 -7.68
CA GLY A 19 -6.57 -34.96 -8.75
C GLY A 19 -5.34 -34.34 -9.43
N SER A 20 -4.59 -33.49 -8.72
CA SER A 20 -3.37 -32.84 -9.19
C SER A 20 -2.17 -33.16 -8.30
N GLU A 21 -0.96 -32.83 -8.78
CA GLU A 21 0.29 -33.06 -8.06
C GLU A 21 0.94 -31.74 -7.65
N HIS A 22 1.50 -31.71 -6.43
CA HIS A 22 2.31 -30.58 -5.95
C HIS A 22 3.79 -30.84 -6.20
N SER A 23 4.48 -29.88 -6.83
CA SER A 23 5.92 -29.94 -7.11
C SER A 23 6.58 -28.63 -6.67
N PRO A 24 7.20 -28.59 -5.48
CA PRO A 24 7.83 -27.38 -4.92
C PRO A 24 8.73 -26.64 -5.90
N ASP A 25 9.69 -27.35 -6.50
CA ASP A 25 10.69 -26.75 -7.41
C ASP A 25 10.05 -26.09 -8.63
N ARG A 26 8.95 -26.66 -9.15
CA ARG A 26 8.27 -26.08 -10.31
C ARG A 26 7.60 -24.78 -9.92
N TRP A 27 6.89 -24.75 -8.80
CA TRP A 27 6.14 -23.57 -8.36
C TRP A 27 7.08 -22.37 -8.16
N SER A 28 8.25 -22.59 -7.56
CA SER A 28 9.27 -21.56 -7.38
C SER A 28 9.72 -20.88 -8.68
N ASN A 29 9.70 -21.61 -9.81
CA ASN A 29 10.18 -21.07 -11.08
C ASN A 29 9.15 -20.20 -11.82
N TRP A 30 7.85 -20.47 -11.68
CA TRP A 30 6.83 -19.80 -12.50
C TRP A 30 5.78 -19.01 -11.70
N LEU A 31 5.67 -19.20 -10.38
CA LEU A 31 4.81 -18.35 -9.54
C LEU A 31 5.06 -16.83 -9.74
N PRO A 32 6.29 -16.34 -9.96
CA PRO A 32 6.51 -14.95 -10.31
C PRO A 32 5.75 -14.50 -11.57
N SER A 33 5.55 -15.39 -12.55
CA SER A 33 4.76 -15.12 -13.76
C SER A 33 3.27 -15.00 -13.49
N LEU A 34 2.76 -15.53 -12.37
CA LEU A 34 1.38 -15.31 -11.90
C LEU A 34 1.25 -14.02 -11.06
N GLY A 35 2.36 -13.32 -10.79
CA GLY A 35 2.39 -12.17 -9.90
C GLY A 35 2.65 -12.54 -8.43
N CYS A 36 3.15 -13.74 -8.14
CA CYS A 36 3.52 -14.16 -6.79
C CYS A 36 5.04 -14.40 -6.72
N PRO A 37 5.86 -13.35 -6.52
CA PRO A 37 7.29 -13.56 -6.31
C PRO A 37 7.55 -14.45 -5.10
N VAL A 38 8.55 -15.32 -5.25
CA VAL A 38 8.95 -16.30 -4.23
C VAL A 38 10.16 -15.77 -3.49
N GLU A 39 10.00 -15.52 -2.19
CA GLU A 39 11.06 -15.01 -1.32
C GLU A 39 11.94 -16.14 -0.77
N GLY A 40 11.34 -17.31 -0.55
CA GLY A 40 12.01 -18.48 -0.01
C GLY A 40 11.26 -19.77 -0.36
N ASN A 41 12.00 -20.87 -0.46
CA ASN A 41 11.44 -22.21 -0.67
C ASN A 41 12.38 -23.23 -0.04
N ASP A 42 11.92 -23.91 1.02
CA ASP A 42 12.65 -24.98 1.69
C ASP A 42 11.90 -26.32 1.58
N ASP A 43 12.30 -27.33 2.36
CA ASP A 43 11.70 -28.66 2.28
C ASP A 43 10.25 -28.70 2.82
N ASP A 44 9.87 -27.73 3.66
CA ASP A 44 8.62 -27.70 4.39
C ASP A 44 7.66 -26.62 3.89
N VAL A 45 8.17 -25.44 3.51
CA VAL A 45 7.39 -24.23 3.25
C VAL A 45 7.90 -23.49 2.00
N ILE A 46 6.96 -22.94 1.23
CA ILE A 46 7.22 -21.89 0.25
C ILE A 46 6.71 -20.54 0.75
N GLU A 47 7.58 -19.54 0.74
CA GLU A 47 7.29 -18.16 1.12
C GLU A 47 7.04 -17.33 -0.14
N VAL A 48 5.82 -16.80 -0.27
CA VAL A 48 5.40 -16.03 -1.44
C VAL A 48 4.87 -14.66 -1.03
N GLU A 49 5.22 -13.63 -1.77
CA GLU A 49 4.59 -12.32 -1.64
C GLU A 49 3.41 -12.23 -2.64
N VAL A 50 2.27 -11.74 -2.16
CA VAL A 50 1.05 -11.62 -2.97
C VAL A 50 0.67 -10.16 -3.12
N PHE A 51 0.42 -9.72 -4.36
CA PHE A 51 -0.05 -8.36 -4.59
C PHE A 51 -1.47 -8.15 -4.02
N PRO A 52 -1.77 -6.97 -3.44
CA PRO A 52 -3.03 -6.75 -2.72
C PRO A 52 -4.31 -6.85 -3.56
N ASP A 53 -4.22 -6.77 -4.87
CA ASP A 53 -5.32 -6.88 -5.83
C ASP A 53 -5.79 -8.31 -6.05
N ARG A 54 -4.99 -9.34 -5.69
CA ARG A 54 -5.34 -10.75 -5.86
C ARG A 54 -5.62 -11.44 -4.53
N PRO A 55 -6.72 -11.09 -3.82
CA PRO A 55 -7.07 -11.70 -2.53
C PRO A 55 -7.38 -13.19 -2.67
N ASP A 56 -7.66 -13.68 -3.88
CA ASP A 56 -7.83 -15.09 -4.23
C ASP A 56 -6.53 -15.91 -4.20
N LEU A 57 -5.41 -15.30 -3.84
CA LEU A 57 -4.12 -15.98 -3.68
C LEU A 57 -3.66 -15.99 -2.22
N LEU A 58 -4.51 -15.58 -1.26
CA LEU A 58 -4.16 -15.39 0.16
C LEU A 58 -4.25 -16.63 1.06
N SER A 59 -4.58 -17.80 0.50
CA SER A 59 -4.65 -19.08 1.22
C SER A 59 -4.01 -20.22 0.42
N HIS A 60 -3.67 -21.32 1.10
CA HIS A 60 -3.17 -22.54 0.43
C HIS A 60 -4.16 -23.06 -0.62
N GLU A 61 -5.43 -23.11 -0.26
CA GLU A 61 -6.52 -23.64 -1.10
C GLU A 61 -6.75 -22.80 -2.35
N SER A 62 -6.92 -21.48 -2.15
CA SER A 62 -7.22 -20.55 -3.23
C SER A 62 -6.04 -20.38 -4.19
N LEU A 63 -4.80 -20.32 -3.67
CA LEU A 63 -3.61 -20.38 -4.50
C LEU A 63 -3.48 -21.71 -5.24
N ALA A 64 -3.72 -22.85 -4.59
CA ALA A 64 -3.61 -24.16 -5.24
C ALA A 64 -4.55 -24.28 -6.44
N ARG A 65 -5.78 -23.73 -6.35
CA ARG A 65 -6.72 -23.63 -7.48
C ARG A 65 -6.18 -22.76 -8.61
N ALA A 66 -5.69 -21.56 -8.29
CA ALA A 66 -5.12 -20.65 -9.28
C ALA A 66 -3.93 -21.32 -10.01
N VAL A 67 -3.10 -22.05 -9.28
CA VAL A 67 -1.95 -22.78 -9.81
C VAL A 67 -2.37 -23.89 -10.78
N ARG A 68 -3.43 -24.66 -10.49
CA ARG A 68 -3.92 -25.69 -11.42
C ARG A 68 -4.37 -25.09 -12.75
N SER A 69 -5.04 -23.94 -12.69
CA SER A 69 -5.47 -23.19 -13.87
C SER A 69 -4.25 -22.68 -14.66
N PHE A 70 -3.33 -22.01 -13.98
CA PHE A 70 -2.18 -21.36 -14.61
C PHE A 70 -1.18 -22.34 -15.24
N SER A 71 -0.92 -23.46 -14.56
CA SER A 71 -0.04 -24.52 -15.08
C SER A 71 -0.67 -25.33 -16.23
N GLY A 72 -1.98 -25.17 -16.47
CA GLY A 72 -2.73 -25.95 -17.45
C GLY A 72 -2.99 -27.40 -17.02
N SER A 73 -2.84 -27.70 -15.73
CA SER A 73 -3.00 -29.06 -15.19
C SER A 73 -4.46 -29.50 -15.12
N ALA A 74 -5.40 -28.58 -14.91
CA ALA A 74 -6.83 -28.88 -14.83
C ALA A 74 -7.67 -27.71 -15.37
N LEU A 75 -8.76 -28.04 -16.08
CA LEU A 75 -9.72 -27.04 -16.54
C LEU A 75 -10.64 -26.62 -15.40
N GLU A 76 -10.27 -25.56 -14.68
CA GLU A 76 -11.11 -25.01 -13.61
C GLU A 76 -12.23 -24.14 -14.18
N SER A 77 -13.45 -24.35 -13.68
CA SER A 77 -14.60 -23.52 -14.03
C SER A 77 -14.53 -22.16 -13.29
N PRO A 78 -14.86 -21.03 -13.95
CA PRO A 78 -15.01 -19.75 -13.28
C PRO A 78 -16.24 -19.68 -12.37
N SER A 79 -17.19 -20.61 -12.53
CA SER A 79 -18.37 -20.75 -11.66
C SER A 79 -18.19 -21.92 -10.69
N ILE A 80 -18.76 -21.79 -9.49
CA ILE A 80 -18.86 -22.87 -8.50
C ILE A 80 -20.32 -23.28 -8.35
N GLU A 81 -20.57 -24.56 -8.19
CA GLU A 81 -21.91 -25.08 -7.91
C GLU A 81 -22.35 -24.70 -6.49
N VAL A 82 -23.57 -24.17 -6.36
CA VAL A 82 -24.16 -23.79 -5.07
C VAL A 82 -25.54 -24.44 -4.96
N GLY A 83 -25.70 -25.32 -3.98
CA GLY A 83 -26.97 -25.94 -3.63
C GLY A 83 -27.87 -25.00 -2.81
N ASP A 84 -29.14 -25.35 -2.64
CA ASP A 84 -30.05 -24.61 -1.74
C ASP A 84 -30.11 -25.30 -0.37
N SER A 85 -29.73 -24.59 0.70
CA SER A 85 -29.80 -25.13 2.06
C SER A 85 -31.21 -25.07 2.67
N ALA A 86 -32.14 -24.34 2.05
CA ALA A 86 -33.42 -23.92 2.62
C ALA A 86 -33.31 -23.11 3.94
N THR A 87 -32.11 -22.67 4.31
CA THR A 87 -31.85 -21.85 5.51
C THR A 87 -32.22 -20.40 5.22
N GLU A 88 -32.84 -19.75 6.21
CA GLU A 88 -33.21 -18.34 6.15
C GLU A 88 -32.47 -17.52 7.20
N MET A 89 -32.13 -16.29 6.83
CA MET A 89 -31.58 -15.27 7.71
C MET A 89 -32.34 -13.96 7.52
N VAL A 90 -32.82 -13.36 8.61
CA VAL A 90 -33.61 -12.12 8.58
C VAL A 90 -32.84 -11.00 9.27
N VAL A 91 -32.71 -9.86 8.59
CA VAL A 91 -31.99 -8.68 9.08
C VAL A 91 -32.99 -7.63 9.54
N ASP A 92 -32.84 -7.16 10.78
CA ASP A 92 -33.71 -6.11 11.34
C ASP A 92 -33.45 -4.75 10.67
N PRO A 93 -34.49 -3.90 10.48
CA PRO A 93 -34.33 -2.55 9.96
C PRO A 93 -33.30 -1.68 10.71
N SER A 94 -33.03 -1.96 11.99
CA SER A 94 -32.03 -1.22 12.77
C SER A 94 -30.60 -1.33 12.22
N LEU A 95 -30.32 -2.34 11.39
CA LEU A 95 -29.00 -2.55 10.81
C LEU A 95 -28.65 -1.54 9.70
N GLU A 96 -29.62 -0.82 9.14
CA GLU A 96 -29.39 0.18 8.07
C GLU A 96 -28.27 1.15 8.44
N GLN A 97 -28.30 1.66 9.68
CA GLN A 97 -27.38 2.69 10.18
C GLN A 97 -26.20 2.12 10.98
N VAL A 98 -26.16 0.80 11.18
CA VAL A 98 -25.18 0.13 12.05
C VAL A 98 -24.23 -0.74 11.24
N ARG A 99 -24.77 -1.65 10.42
CA ARG A 99 -24.00 -2.59 9.58
C ARG A 99 -24.92 -3.24 8.52
N PRO A 100 -25.21 -2.55 7.41
CA PRO A 100 -26.33 -2.88 6.52
C PRO A 100 -26.10 -4.08 5.59
N VAL A 101 -24.84 -4.40 5.25
CA VAL A 101 -24.55 -5.50 4.33
C VAL A 101 -24.37 -6.78 5.13
N ILE A 102 -25.23 -7.77 4.90
CA ILE A 102 -25.19 -9.08 5.55
C ILE A 102 -25.28 -10.17 4.47
N MET A 103 -24.36 -11.12 4.49
CA MET A 103 -24.37 -12.29 3.61
C MET A 103 -24.02 -13.53 4.43
N ALA A 104 -24.49 -14.69 3.99
CA ALA A 104 -24.12 -15.96 4.63
C ALA A 104 -24.02 -17.11 3.62
N ALA A 105 -23.34 -18.17 4.03
CA ALA A 105 -23.22 -19.42 3.29
C ALA A 105 -23.12 -20.60 4.26
N ILE A 106 -23.44 -21.79 3.76
CA ILE A 106 -23.15 -23.06 4.42
C ILE A 106 -22.17 -23.84 3.54
N VAL A 107 -21.19 -24.52 4.13
CA VAL A 107 -20.34 -25.48 3.43
C VAL A 107 -20.28 -26.78 4.20
N ARG A 108 -20.70 -27.89 3.57
CA ARG A 108 -20.80 -29.20 4.21
C ARG A 108 -19.76 -30.20 3.71
N GLY A 109 -19.38 -31.13 4.57
CA GLY A 109 -18.54 -32.27 4.20
C GLY A 109 -17.12 -31.87 3.79
N VAL A 110 -16.55 -30.87 4.46
CA VAL A 110 -15.17 -30.41 4.22
C VAL A 110 -14.19 -31.47 4.72
N ASP A 111 -13.19 -31.83 3.91
CA ASP A 111 -12.06 -32.65 4.32
C ASP A 111 -11.06 -31.81 5.11
N THR A 112 -11.10 -31.95 6.44
CA THR A 112 -10.20 -31.27 7.37
C THR A 112 -8.93 -32.07 7.66
N GLY A 113 -8.70 -33.20 6.98
CA GLY A 113 -7.60 -34.12 7.27
C GLY A 113 -7.98 -35.29 8.17
N SER A 114 -7.12 -36.31 8.19
CA SER A 114 -7.35 -37.60 8.85
C SER A 114 -6.66 -37.71 10.21
N THR A 115 -5.67 -36.86 10.48
CA THR A 115 -4.93 -36.83 11.76
C THR A 115 -5.16 -35.50 12.49
N ASP A 116 -4.99 -35.50 13.81
CA ASP A 116 -5.16 -34.29 14.65
C ASP A 116 -4.25 -33.14 14.15
N SER A 117 -3.02 -33.46 13.76
CA SER A 117 -2.08 -32.48 13.18
C SER A 117 -2.57 -31.87 11.87
N GLU A 118 -3.14 -32.67 10.97
CA GLU A 118 -3.67 -32.15 9.69
C GLU A 118 -4.90 -31.25 9.90
N LYS A 119 -5.70 -31.57 10.91
CA LYS A 119 -6.87 -30.78 11.32
C LYS A 119 -6.47 -29.44 11.92
N ASP A 120 -5.46 -29.44 12.79
CA ASP A 120 -4.88 -28.22 13.34
C ASP A 120 -4.30 -27.34 12.23
N ASP A 121 -3.54 -27.93 11.29
CA ASP A 121 -2.99 -27.21 10.15
C ASP A 121 -4.09 -26.61 9.25
N PHE A 122 -5.21 -27.32 9.05
CA PHE A 122 -6.38 -26.79 8.35
C PHE A 122 -7.04 -25.62 9.09
N ILE A 123 -7.29 -25.76 10.39
CA ILE A 123 -7.89 -24.70 11.21
C ILE A 123 -7.00 -23.46 11.18
N GLN A 124 -5.68 -23.62 11.35
CA GLN A 124 -4.73 -22.53 11.27
C GLN A 124 -4.76 -21.85 9.90
N SER A 125 -4.76 -22.62 8.81
CA SER A 125 -4.87 -22.09 7.43
C SER A 125 -6.14 -21.26 7.24
N LEU A 126 -7.29 -21.76 7.73
CA LEU A 126 -8.58 -21.08 7.64
C LEU A 126 -8.60 -19.78 8.44
N MET A 127 -8.06 -19.78 9.67
CA MET A 127 -7.95 -18.59 10.51
C MET A 127 -6.99 -17.55 9.91
N ASP A 128 -5.85 -17.99 9.39
CA ASP A 128 -4.90 -17.13 8.70
C ASP A 128 -5.51 -16.47 7.47
N HIS A 129 -6.26 -17.24 6.68
CA HIS A 129 -6.99 -16.72 5.51
C HIS A 129 -8.02 -15.66 5.95
N GLN A 130 -8.83 -15.97 6.97
CA GLN A 130 -9.82 -15.04 7.52
C GLN A 130 -9.18 -13.72 7.97
N GLU A 131 -8.11 -13.78 8.77
CA GLU A 131 -7.44 -12.58 9.29
C GLU A 131 -6.78 -11.77 8.16
N LYS A 132 -6.18 -12.43 7.16
CA LYS A 132 -5.66 -11.74 5.96
C LYS A 132 -6.76 -11.02 5.19
N LEU A 133 -7.92 -11.63 4.99
CA LEU A 133 -9.07 -11.00 4.35
C LEU A 133 -9.63 -9.83 5.18
N HIS A 134 -9.67 -9.95 6.51
CA HIS A 134 -10.06 -8.84 7.39
C HIS A 134 -9.11 -7.64 7.25
N LEU A 135 -7.80 -7.88 7.12
CA LEU A 135 -6.78 -6.85 6.97
C LEU A 135 -6.81 -6.19 5.57
N THR A 136 -7.01 -6.98 4.51
CA THR A 136 -6.99 -6.51 3.11
C THR A 136 -8.34 -5.97 2.67
N LEU A 137 -9.24 -6.82 2.17
CA LEU A 137 -10.58 -6.47 1.68
C LEU A 137 -11.44 -5.86 2.78
N GLY A 138 -11.36 -6.42 3.98
CA GLY A 138 -12.10 -5.95 5.15
C GLY A 138 -11.63 -4.60 5.67
N ARG A 139 -10.45 -4.10 5.28
CA ARG A 139 -9.84 -2.86 5.79
C ARG A 139 -9.83 -2.79 7.31
N LYS A 140 -9.22 -3.80 7.95
CA LYS A 140 -9.30 -4.05 9.40
C LYS A 140 -10.74 -4.16 9.87
N ARG A 141 -11.51 -5.04 9.22
CA ARG A 141 -12.92 -5.36 9.50
C ARG A 141 -13.95 -4.24 9.29
N ARG A 142 -13.51 -3.03 8.94
CA ARG A 142 -14.37 -1.87 8.68
C ARG A 142 -15.34 -2.13 7.52
N PHE A 143 -14.87 -2.66 6.40
CA PHE A 143 -15.69 -2.86 5.20
C PHE A 143 -16.36 -4.22 5.15
N ALA A 144 -15.69 -5.26 5.64
CA ALA A 144 -16.22 -6.62 5.74
C ALA A 144 -15.60 -7.32 6.95
N SER A 145 -16.41 -8.03 7.71
CA SER A 145 -16.02 -8.92 8.81
C SER A 145 -16.62 -10.29 8.54
N ILE A 146 -15.86 -11.33 8.82
CA ILE A 146 -16.18 -12.72 8.50
C ILE A 146 -16.30 -13.45 9.83
N GLY A 147 -17.42 -14.12 10.06
CA GLY A 147 -17.58 -15.15 11.07
C GLY A 147 -17.58 -16.53 10.43
N VAL A 148 -16.91 -17.49 11.08
CA VAL A 148 -16.89 -18.89 10.68
C VAL A 148 -17.26 -19.70 11.91
N HIS A 149 -18.27 -20.54 11.77
CA HIS A 149 -18.97 -21.20 12.87
C HIS A 149 -19.14 -22.69 12.58
N ASP A 150 -19.06 -23.51 13.62
CA ASP A 150 -19.43 -24.93 13.54
C ASP A 150 -20.94 -25.03 13.35
N LEU A 151 -21.37 -25.53 12.18
CA LEU A 151 -22.78 -25.61 11.85
C LEU A 151 -23.54 -26.60 12.74
N SER A 152 -22.85 -27.58 13.33
CA SER A 152 -23.47 -28.59 14.18
C SER A 152 -23.88 -28.06 15.56
N THR A 153 -23.36 -26.90 15.97
CA THR A 153 -23.62 -26.30 17.29
C THR A 153 -24.65 -25.17 17.27
N ILE A 154 -25.18 -24.82 16.10
CA ILE A 154 -26.11 -23.69 15.90
C ILE A 154 -27.42 -24.15 15.24
N SER A 155 -28.51 -23.41 15.44
CA SER A 155 -29.82 -23.77 14.92
C SER A 155 -30.43 -22.68 14.02
N ALA A 156 -30.77 -23.03 12.79
CA ALA A 156 -31.50 -22.15 11.86
C ALA A 156 -33.01 -22.05 12.23
N PRO A 157 -33.72 -20.96 11.86
CA PRO A 157 -33.26 -19.80 11.08
C PRO A 157 -32.49 -18.78 11.92
N PHE A 158 -31.71 -17.93 11.24
CA PHE A 158 -30.88 -16.91 11.87
C PHE A 158 -31.52 -15.52 11.83
N LYS A 159 -31.18 -14.66 12.79
CA LYS A 159 -31.61 -13.26 12.83
C LYS A 159 -30.41 -12.35 13.05
N VAL A 160 -30.36 -11.22 12.35
CA VAL A 160 -29.37 -10.17 12.62
C VAL A 160 -30.12 -8.97 13.17
N VAL A 161 -29.82 -8.60 14.42
CA VAL A 161 -30.52 -7.55 15.16
C VAL A 161 -29.52 -6.62 15.84
N THR A 162 -29.98 -5.50 16.37
CA THR A 162 -29.18 -4.68 17.28
C THR A 162 -29.60 -4.85 18.73
N VAL A 163 -28.63 -4.92 19.63
CA VAL A 163 -28.83 -5.05 21.09
C VAL A 163 -28.23 -3.86 21.85
N PRO A 164 -28.71 -3.55 23.07
CA PRO A 164 -28.04 -2.58 23.93
C PRO A 164 -26.69 -3.10 24.43
N GLU A 165 -25.83 -2.19 24.88
CA GLU A 165 -24.51 -2.52 25.46
C GLU A 165 -24.56 -3.44 26.70
N SER A 166 -25.73 -3.55 27.35
CA SER A 166 -25.96 -4.38 28.53
C SER A 166 -26.29 -5.84 28.22
N HIS A 167 -26.46 -6.20 26.94
CA HIS A 167 -26.73 -7.57 26.54
C HIS A 167 -25.45 -8.41 26.67
N SER A 168 -25.55 -9.68 27.06
CA SER A 168 -24.41 -10.55 27.38
C SER A 168 -24.42 -11.85 26.60
N PHE A 169 -23.23 -12.39 26.36
CA PHE A 169 -23.00 -13.76 25.89
C PHE A 169 -21.60 -14.19 26.31
N VAL A 170 -21.25 -15.46 26.08
CA VAL A 170 -19.89 -15.97 26.31
C VAL A 170 -19.06 -15.77 25.03
N PRO A 171 -18.15 -14.79 24.98
CA PRO A 171 -17.32 -14.58 23.79
C PRO A 171 -16.25 -15.67 23.65
N LEU A 172 -15.78 -15.87 22.43
CA LEU A 172 -14.74 -16.84 22.07
C LEU A 172 -13.54 -16.81 23.03
N MET A 173 -13.10 -17.99 23.49
CA MET A 173 -11.98 -18.16 24.44
C MET A 173 -12.25 -17.64 25.86
N MET A 174 -13.50 -17.34 26.20
CA MET A 174 -13.92 -17.02 27.57
C MET A 174 -14.86 -18.09 28.11
N THR A 175 -14.92 -18.21 29.44
CA THR A 175 -15.80 -19.16 30.13
C THR A 175 -16.99 -18.51 30.82
N GLU A 176 -16.95 -17.19 30.98
CA GLU A 176 -17.98 -16.42 31.66
C GLU A 176 -18.68 -15.49 30.67
N GLU A 177 -19.96 -15.19 30.94
CA GLU A 177 -20.69 -14.20 30.16
C GLU A 177 -20.09 -12.82 30.35
N MET A 178 -19.95 -12.08 29.25
CA MET A 178 -19.55 -10.69 29.23
C MET A 178 -20.63 -9.88 28.52
N THR A 179 -20.94 -8.71 29.05
CA THR A 179 -21.77 -7.73 28.35
C THR A 179 -21.02 -7.16 27.13
N ILE A 180 -21.76 -6.65 26.14
CA ILE A 180 -21.17 -5.96 24.98
C ILE A 180 -20.21 -4.85 25.42
N ARG A 181 -20.55 -4.10 26.48
CA ARG A 181 -19.65 -3.09 27.05
C ARG A 181 -18.35 -3.70 27.57
N GLU A 182 -18.43 -4.73 28.41
CA GLU A 182 -17.25 -5.41 28.97
C GLU A 182 -16.38 -6.01 27.86
N ILE A 183 -16.99 -6.54 26.80
CA ILE A 183 -16.24 -7.02 25.62
C ILE A 183 -15.43 -5.87 25.01
N LEU A 184 -16.03 -4.70 24.76
CA LEU A 184 -15.34 -3.58 24.14
C LEU A 184 -14.25 -2.95 25.03
N GLU A 185 -14.40 -3.06 26.36
CA GLU A 185 -13.47 -2.44 27.33
C GLU A 185 -12.35 -3.40 27.81
N GLU A 186 -12.61 -4.71 27.86
CA GLU A 186 -11.74 -5.68 28.53
C GLU A 186 -11.27 -6.82 27.62
N HIS A 187 -12.10 -7.29 26.69
CA HIS A 187 -11.74 -8.42 25.83
C HIS A 187 -10.64 -8.01 24.83
N PRO A 188 -9.55 -8.78 24.62
CA PRO A 188 -8.43 -8.37 23.76
C PRO A 188 -8.83 -7.92 22.35
N LYS A 189 -9.64 -8.74 21.64
CA LYS A 189 -10.20 -8.37 20.32
C LYS A 189 -11.22 -7.23 20.40
N GLY A 190 -11.92 -7.10 21.53
CA GLY A 190 -12.89 -6.02 21.73
C GLY A 190 -12.19 -4.67 21.82
N VAL A 191 -11.18 -4.56 22.67
CA VAL A 191 -10.35 -3.36 22.80
C VAL A 191 -9.67 -2.98 21.48
N GLU A 192 -9.14 -3.97 20.75
CA GLU A 192 -8.48 -3.74 19.46
C GLU A 192 -9.42 -3.07 18.43
N TYR A 193 -10.68 -3.52 18.36
CA TYR A 193 -11.65 -3.10 17.34
C TYR A 193 -12.77 -2.18 17.86
N ALA A 194 -12.74 -1.77 19.13
CA ALA A 194 -13.77 -0.95 19.76
C ALA A 194 -14.07 0.34 18.99
N HIS A 195 -13.03 0.97 18.43
CA HIS A 195 -13.12 2.18 17.62
C HIS A 195 -14.05 2.05 16.40
N LEU A 196 -14.32 0.84 15.91
CA LEU A 196 -15.27 0.60 14.82
C LEU A 196 -16.73 0.81 15.26
N MET A 197 -16.99 0.75 16.56
CA MET A 197 -18.30 0.90 17.18
C MET A 197 -18.51 2.29 17.81
N ASP A 198 -17.55 3.20 17.66
CA ASP A 198 -17.61 4.55 18.23
C ASP A 198 -18.86 5.32 17.75
N GLY A 199 -19.61 5.86 18.71
CA GLY A 199 -20.80 6.67 18.44
C GLY A 199 -22.09 5.88 18.20
N LEU A 200 -22.05 4.54 18.23
CA LEU A 200 -23.26 3.70 18.17
C LEU A 200 -23.99 3.67 19.51
N GLN A 201 -25.32 3.57 19.45
CA GLN A 201 -26.18 3.42 20.65
C GLN A 201 -26.68 1.97 20.84
N SER A 202 -26.57 1.16 19.80
CA SER A 202 -26.97 -0.25 19.76
C SER A 202 -26.03 -1.01 18.84
N PHE A 203 -25.79 -2.28 19.15
CA PHE A 203 -24.68 -3.06 18.60
C PHE A 203 -25.20 -4.27 17.83
N PRO A 204 -24.66 -4.60 16.66
CA PRO A 204 -25.19 -5.66 15.83
C PRO A 204 -24.82 -7.03 16.40
N VAL A 205 -25.76 -7.98 16.44
CA VAL A 205 -25.52 -9.36 16.82
C VAL A 205 -26.25 -10.30 15.86
N ILE A 206 -25.71 -11.50 15.71
CA ILE A 206 -26.33 -12.59 14.96
C ILE A 206 -26.84 -13.62 15.97
N LEU A 207 -28.12 -13.95 15.86
CA LEU A 207 -28.84 -14.88 16.73
C LEU A 207 -29.28 -16.12 15.95
N ASP A 208 -29.33 -17.25 16.64
CA ASP A 208 -29.87 -18.51 16.13
C ASP A 208 -31.36 -18.65 16.52
N SER A 209 -31.98 -19.80 16.22
CA SER A 209 -33.39 -20.04 16.57
C SER A 209 -33.65 -20.21 18.08
N ASN A 210 -32.60 -20.45 18.87
CA ASN A 210 -32.66 -20.52 20.33
C ASN A 210 -32.44 -19.14 20.99
N ASP A 211 -32.25 -18.10 20.17
CA ASP A 211 -31.86 -16.75 20.58
C ASP A 211 -30.47 -16.70 21.24
N ASP A 212 -29.58 -17.67 20.94
CA ASP A 212 -28.17 -17.64 21.34
C ASP A 212 -27.36 -16.73 20.38
N ILE A 213 -26.39 -15.96 20.90
CA ILE A 213 -25.56 -15.05 20.09
C ILE A 213 -24.40 -15.82 19.45
N LEU A 214 -24.47 -16.03 18.13
CA LEU A 214 -23.36 -16.62 17.36
C LEU A 214 -22.20 -15.66 17.21
N SER A 215 -22.50 -14.37 16.97
CA SER A 215 -21.50 -13.36 16.68
C SER A 215 -21.95 -11.97 17.11
N PHE A 216 -20.97 -11.16 17.54
CA PHE A 216 -21.05 -9.71 17.67
C PHE A 216 -20.11 -9.08 16.63
N PRO A 217 -20.57 -8.88 15.37
CA PRO A 217 -19.71 -8.32 14.34
C PRO A 217 -19.41 -6.82 14.55
N PRO A 218 -18.25 -6.31 14.12
CA PRO A 218 -17.08 -7.01 13.58
C PRO A 218 -16.11 -7.53 14.67
N ILE A 219 -16.57 -7.65 15.91
CA ILE A 219 -15.71 -7.77 17.08
C ILE A 219 -15.30 -9.22 17.34
N ILE A 220 -16.25 -10.08 17.70
CA ILE A 220 -15.96 -11.42 18.20
C ILE A 220 -17.14 -12.38 18.01
N ASN A 221 -16.83 -13.68 17.89
CA ASN A 221 -17.83 -14.75 17.85
C ASN A 221 -18.14 -15.30 19.24
N GLY A 222 -19.24 -16.04 19.38
CA GLY A 222 -19.58 -16.78 20.59
C GLY A 222 -18.79 -18.08 20.73
N ASP A 223 -18.41 -18.42 21.96
CA ASP A 223 -17.57 -19.59 22.27
C ASP A 223 -18.19 -20.93 21.83
N HIS A 224 -19.51 -21.07 21.94
CA HIS A 224 -20.22 -22.30 21.54
C HIS A 224 -20.17 -22.59 20.03
N THR A 225 -19.78 -21.61 19.20
CA THR A 225 -19.66 -21.77 17.74
C THR A 225 -18.25 -22.06 17.26
N THR A 226 -17.32 -22.27 18.19
CA THR A 226 -15.89 -22.47 17.92
C THR A 226 -15.65 -23.64 16.97
N ILE A 227 -14.77 -23.43 16.00
CA ILE A 227 -14.29 -24.49 15.11
C ILE A 227 -13.33 -25.39 15.89
N THR A 228 -13.59 -26.70 15.82
CA THR A 228 -12.80 -27.73 16.49
C THR A 228 -12.34 -28.78 15.49
N GLU A 229 -11.49 -29.70 15.93
CA GLU A 229 -11.03 -30.86 15.15
C GLU A 229 -12.15 -31.80 14.67
N THR A 230 -13.37 -31.66 15.20
CA THR A 230 -14.55 -32.43 14.78
C THR A 230 -15.44 -31.70 13.78
N THR A 231 -15.19 -30.42 13.54
CA THR A 231 -16.01 -29.59 12.66
C THR A 231 -15.76 -29.93 11.19
N THR A 232 -16.79 -30.40 10.48
CA THR A 232 -16.74 -30.67 9.03
C THR A 232 -17.73 -29.84 8.22
N ASP A 233 -18.70 -29.24 8.91
CA ASP A 233 -19.78 -28.45 8.35
C ASP A 233 -19.71 -27.04 8.94
N PHE A 234 -19.71 -26.03 8.07
CA PHE A 234 -19.41 -24.65 8.43
C PHE A 234 -20.58 -23.75 8.06
N PHE A 235 -20.96 -22.86 8.98
CA PHE A 235 -21.74 -21.68 8.68
C PHE A 235 -20.82 -20.47 8.63
N ILE A 236 -20.95 -19.68 7.58
CA ILE A 236 -20.13 -18.49 7.35
C ILE A 236 -21.07 -17.31 7.27
N ASP A 237 -20.83 -16.29 8.08
CA ASP A 237 -21.45 -14.97 7.89
C ASP A 237 -20.39 -13.96 7.46
N VAL A 238 -20.81 -13.00 6.63
CA VAL A 238 -20.00 -11.85 6.29
C VAL A 238 -20.86 -10.59 6.42
N THR A 239 -20.43 -9.69 7.28
CA THR A 239 -21.16 -8.45 7.59
C THR A 239 -20.28 -7.23 7.34
N GLY A 240 -20.87 -6.10 6.93
CA GLY A 240 -20.07 -4.93 6.59
C GLY A 240 -20.83 -3.73 6.05
N TRP A 241 -20.05 -2.86 5.40
CA TRP A 241 -20.51 -1.63 4.75
C TRP A 241 -20.31 -1.65 3.24
N ASP A 242 -19.41 -2.50 2.73
CA ASP A 242 -19.09 -2.57 1.32
C ASP A 242 -19.56 -3.91 0.74
N GLN A 243 -20.56 -3.85 -0.14
CA GLN A 243 -21.19 -5.03 -0.71
C GLN A 243 -20.20 -5.91 -1.48
N ARG A 244 -19.26 -5.30 -2.21
CA ARG A 244 -18.29 -6.03 -3.02
C ARG A 244 -17.25 -6.73 -2.15
N ALA A 245 -16.75 -6.06 -1.11
CA ALA A 245 -15.83 -6.65 -0.15
C ALA A 245 -16.51 -7.82 0.59
N CYS A 246 -17.77 -7.66 1.02
CA CYS A 246 -18.52 -8.73 1.65
C CYS A 246 -18.73 -9.94 0.72
N GLU A 247 -19.14 -9.71 -0.53
CA GLU A 247 -19.32 -10.79 -1.52
C GLU A 247 -18.00 -11.51 -1.80
N ALA A 248 -16.91 -10.76 -2.00
CA ALA A 248 -15.59 -11.32 -2.24
C ALA A 248 -15.08 -12.14 -1.05
N CYS A 249 -15.16 -11.61 0.17
CA CYS A 249 -14.79 -12.33 1.39
C CYS A 249 -15.60 -13.63 1.57
N LEU A 250 -16.92 -13.57 1.38
CA LEU A 250 -17.77 -14.77 1.49
C LEU A 250 -17.37 -15.82 0.45
N MET A 251 -17.25 -15.41 -0.82
CA MET A 251 -16.89 -16.30 -1.91
C MET A 251 -15.50 -16.93 -1.72
N LEU A 252 -14.52 -16.18 -1.20
CA LEU A 252 -13.16 -16.66 -0.97
C LEU A 252 -13.09 -17.71 0.14
N VAL A 253 -13.81 -17.50 1.25
CA VAL A 253 -13.88 -18.51 2.32
C VAL A 253 -14.63 -19.76 1.83
N CYS A 254 -15.76 -19.58 1.12
CA CYS A 254 -16.46 -20.70 0.50
C CYS A 254 -15.56 -21.46 -0.49
N LEU A 255 -14.77 -20.75 -1.30
CA LEU A 255 -13.85 -21.35 -2.24
C LEU A 255 -12.77 -22.17 -1.52
N SER A 256 -12.17 -21.64 -0.45
CA SER A 256 -11.19 -22.41 0.33
C SER A 256 -11.75 -23.71 0.87
N LEU A 257 -12.97 -23.69 1.41
CA LEU A 257 -13.62 -24.90 1.92
C LEU A 257 -14.06 -25.85 0.79
N HIS A 258 -14.46 -25.32 -0.37
CA HIS A 258 -14.80 -26.11 -1.54
C HIS A 258 -13.62 -26.88 -2.12
N GLU A 259 -12.43 -26.26 -2.15
CA GLU A 259 -11.17 -26.90 -2.57
C GLU A 259 -10.76 -28.08 -1.66
N ARG A 260 -11.38 -28.20 -0.48
CA ARG A 260 -11.29 -29.33 0.44
C ARG A 260 -12.46 -30.33 0.26
N GLY A 261 -13.15 -30.31 -0.87
CA GLY A 261 -14.28 -31.19 -1.18
C GLY A 261 -15.64 -30.73 -0.62
N GLY A 262 -15.68 -29.57 0.04
CA GLY A 262 -16.91 -29.04 0.63
C GLY A 262 -17.98 -28.70 -0.41
N SER A 263 -19.23 -29.05 -0.10
CA SER A 263 -20.41 -28.65 -0.89
C SER A 263 -20.97 -27.33 -0.37
N ILE A 264 -20.99 -26.30 -1.23
CA ILE A 264 -21.50 -24.97 -0.86
C ILE A 264 -23.02 -24.96 -1.02
N GLU A 265 -23.71 -24.44 0.00
CA GLU A 265 -25.15 -24.23 0.01
C GLU A 265 -25.47 -22.75 0.29
N SER A 266 -26.48 -22.23 -0.40
CA SER A 266 -26.95 -20.86 -0.23
C SER A 266 -27.92 -20.69 0.93
N VAL A 267 -27.87 -19.52 1.55
CA VAL A 267 -28.79 -19.01 2.57
C VAL A 267 -29.65 -17.90 1.94
N ARG A 268 -30.96 -17.92 2.23
CA ARG A 268 -31.89 -16.86 1.85
C ARG A 268 -31.81 -15.73 2.87
N VAL A 269 -31.29 -14.58 2.46
CA VAL A 269 -31.13 -13.40 3.33
C VAL A 269 -32.19 -12.36 3.01
N THR A 270 -33.04 -12.04 3.97
CA THR A 270 -33.97 -10.90 3.88
C THR A 270 -33.33 -9.70 4.55
N GLY A 271 -32.98 -8.69 3.74
CA GLY A 271 -32.28 -7.48 4.18
C GLY A 271 -33.13 -6.56 5.07
N TRP A 272 -32.47 -5.55 5.64
CA TRP A 272 -33.08 -4.53 6.49
C TRP A 272 -34.17 -3.71 5.75
N ASP A 273 -34.09 -3.68 4.42
CA ASP A 273 -35.02 -3.04 3.49
C ASP A 273 -36.19 -3.96 3.07
N GLY A 274 -36.17 -5.22 3.49
CA GLY A 274 -37.12 -6.26 3.11
C GLY A 274 -36.83 -6.92 1.76
N GLU A 275 -35.75 -6.55 1.07
CA GLU A 275 -35.33 -7.23 -0.17
C GLU A 275 -34.70 -8.58 0.17
N THR A 276 -35.11 -9.63 -0.57
CA THR A 276 -34.55 -10.97 -0.40
C THR A 276 -33.45 -11.24 -1.42
N SER A 277 -32.29 -11.67 -0.94
CA SER A 277 -31.19 -12.17 -1.76
C SER A 277 -30.85 -13.61 -1.39
N VAL A 278 -30.14 -14.30 -2.28
CA VAL A 278 -29.66 -15.67 -2.07
C VAL A 278 -28.15 -15.63 -2.18
N THR A 279 -27.46 -15.94 -1.07
CA THR A 279 -25.99 -15.88 -0.97
C THR A 279 -25.45 -17.24 -0.52
N PRO A 280 -24.27 -17.69 -0.98
CA PRO A 280 -23.43 -17.04 -1.97
C PRO A 280 -23.99 -17.25 -3.39
N ARG A 281 -23.48 -16.47 -4.35
CA ARG A 281 -23.77 -16.65 -5.78
C ARG A 281 -22.59 -17.32 -6.47
N GLY A 282 -22.77 -18.53 -6.97
CA GLY A 282 -21.69 -19.31 -7.59
C GLY A 282 -21.41 -18.98 -9.05
N ASP A 283 -22.27 -18.20 -9.71
CA ASP A 283 -22.16 -17.90 -11.14
C ASP A 283 -21.01 -16.91 -11.43
N ALA A 284 -20.31 -17.16 -12.53
CA ALA A 284 -19.27 -16.27 -13.04
C ALA A 284 -19.83 -14.92 -13.49
N VAL A 285 -19.01 -13.88 -13.40
CA VAL A 285 -19.35 -12.52 -13.84
C VAL A 285 -18.99 -12.37 -15.31
N ARG A 286 -19.92 -11.80 -16.10
CA ARG A 286 -19.73 -11.57 -17.54
C ARG A 286 -19.17 -10.18 -17.82
N HIS A 287 -18.13 -10.13 -18.63
CA HIS A 287 -17.45 -8.91 -19.07
C HIS A 287 -17.47 -8.82 -20.60
N ARG A 288 -17.54 -7.59 -21.10
CA ARG A 288 -17.39 -7.27 -22.53
C ARG A 288 -16.04 -6.62 -22.72
N VAL A 289 -15.23 -7.15 -23.64
CA VAL A 289 -13.90 -6.60 -23.94
C VAL A 289 -13.81 -6.29 -25.43
N PRO A 290 -13.67 -5.02 -25.83
CA PRO A 290 -13.44 -4.67 -27.24
C PRO A 290 -12.10 -5.24 -27.72
N GLU A 291 -12.07 -5.88 -28.91
CA GLU A 291 -10.82 -6.40 -29.52
C GLU A 291 -9.78 -5.27 -29.69
N ARG A 292 -10.27 -4.08 -30.05
CA ARG A 292 -9.46 -2.87 -30.19
C ARG A 292 -8.71 -2.51 -28.89
N LEU A 293 -9.30 -2.74 -27.72
CA LEU A 293 -8.65 -2.44 -26.44
C LEU A 293 -7.45 -3.35 -26.23
N ILE A 294 -7.60 -4.65 -26.48
CA ILE A 294 -6.52 -5.64 -26.41
C ILE A 294 -5.37 -5.21 -27.32
N GLY A 295 -5.65 -4.96 -28.61
CA GLY A 295 -4.62 -4.60 -29.58
C GLY A 295 -3.93 -3.26 -29.29
N LYS A 296 -4.65 -2.27 -28.76
CA LYS A 296 -4.06 -0.96 -28.42
C LYS A 296 -3.17 -1.01 -27.18
N VAL A 297 -3.52 -1.81 -26.19
CA VAL A 297 -2.79 -1.91 -24.92
C VAL A 297 -1.61 -2.86 -25.06
N LEU A 298 -1.81 -4.04 -25.64
CA LEU A 298 -0.77 -5.07 -25.76
C LEU A 298 0.12 -4.88 -26.99
N GLY A 299 -0.33 -4.13 -28.00
CA GLY A 299 0.39 -4.01 -29.27
C GLY A 299 0.42 -5.32 -30.08
N LEU A 300 -0.56 -6.21 -29.84
CA LEU A 300 -0.67 -7.54 -30.43
C LEU A 300 -2.07 -7.78 -30.99
N ASP A 301 -2.15 -8.45 -32.13
CA ASP A 301 -3.39 -9.00 -32.67
C ASP A 301 -3.49 -10.48 -32.29
N LEU A 302 -4.22 -10.78 -31.21
CA LEU A 302 -4.39 -12.14 -30.70
C LEU A 302 -5.61 -12.83 -31.28
N GLY A 303 -5.46 -14.10 -31.68
CA GLY A 303 -6.57 -14.95 -32.08
C GLY A 303 -7.48 -15.34 -30.90
N SER A 304 -8.71 -15.78 -31.19
CA SER A 304 -9.65 -16.19 -30.13
C SER A 304 -9.15 -17.38 -29.31
N ASP A 305 -8.39 -18.30 -29.91
CA ASP A 305 -7.81 -19.44 -29.20
C ASP A 305 -6.69 -19.01 -28.23
N GLU A 306 -5.88 -18.03 -28.63
CA GLU A 306 -4.82 -17.46 -27.77
C GLU A 306 -5.42 -16.69 -26.60
N ILE A 307 -6.45 -15.88 -26.86
CA ILE A 307 -7.22 -15.17 -25.82
C ILE A 307 -7.87 -16.17 -24.86
N ALA A 308 -8.50 -17.23 -25.38
CA ALA A 308 -9.13 -18.25 -24.56
C ALA A 308 -8.10 -18.99 -23.68
N GLY A 309 -6.93 -19.34 -24.24
CA GLY A 309 -5.85 -19.97 -23.48
C GLY A 309 -5.25 -19.07 -22.40
N ALA A 310 -5.10 -17.78 -22.68
CA ALA A 310 -4.62 -16.80 -21.70
C ALA A 310 -5.62 -16.61 -20.55
N LEU A 311 -6.89 -16.37 -20.87
CA LEU A 311 -7.96 -16.22 -19.88
C LEU A 311 -8.10 -17.48 -19.02
N PHE A 312 -8.00 -18.66 -19.65
CA PHE A 312 -8.08 -19.93 -18.95
C PHE A 312 -7.02 -20.05 -17.83
N LYS A 313 -5.77 -19.68 -18.12
CA LYS A 313 -4.71 -19.69 -17.10
C LYS A 313 -5.00 -18.78 -15.91
N MET A 314 -5.78 -17.71 -16.14
CA MET A 314 -6.19 -16.76 -15.10
C MET A 314 -7.54 -17.12 -14.45
N GLY A 315 -8.06 -18.33 -14.70
CA GLY A 315 -9.31 -18.84 -14.12
C GLY A 315 -10.57 -18.34 -14.83
N GLY A 316 -10.43 -17.67 -15.98
CA GLY A 316 -11.50 -17.15 -16.79
C GLY A 316 -11.89 -18.06 -17.97
N ARG A 317 -12.91 -17.64 -18.72
CA ARG A 317 -13.36 -18.33 -19.94
C ARG A 317 -13.83 -17.36 -21.00
N LEU A 318 -13.34 -17.54 -22.23
CA LEU A 318 -13.92 -16.89 -23.41
C LEU A 318 -15.21 -17.61 -23.80
N ILE A 319 -16.34 -16.89 -23.82
CA ILE A 319 -17.65 -17.42 -24.18
C ILE A 319 -17.86 -17.35 -25.68
N GLU A 320 -17.67 -16.16 -26.24
CA GLU A 320 -17.77 -15.93 -27.68
C GLU A 320 -17.01 -14.68 -28.10
N SER A 321 -16.58 -14.67 -29.36
CA SER A 321 -16.09 -13.48 -30.04
C SER A 321 -17.11 -13.09 -31.10
N ARG A 322 -17.67 -11.89 -31.02
CA ARG A 322 -18.77 -11.48 -31.90
C ARG A 322 -18.65 -10.03 -32.35
N THR A 323 -19.43 -9.66 -33.35
CA THR A 323 -19.64 -8.25 -33.71
C THR A 323 -20.64 -7.62 -32.74
N VAL A 324 -20.31 -6.44 -32.23
CA VAL A 324 -21.18 -5.64 -31.38
C VAL A 324 -22.41 -5.20 -32.19
N THR A 325 -23.61 -5.52 -31.69
CA THR A 325 -24.89 -5.18 -32.34
C THR A 325 -25.75 -4.22 -31.53
N ASP A 326 -25.30 -3.87 -30.33
CA ASP A 326 -25.97 -3.02 -29.35
C ASP A 326 -24.99 -1.97 -28.78
N GLY A 327 -25.50 -0.99 -28.05
CA GLY A 327 -24.66 0.03 -27.40
C GLY A 327 -24.45 1.30 -28.24
N VAL A 328 -23.27 1.90 -28.12
CA VAL A 328 -22.95 3.19 -28.75
C VAL A 328 -22.55 3.02 -30.22
N ASN A 329 -22.95 3.93 -31.10
CA ASN A 329 -22.53 3.87 -32.51
C ASN A 329 -21.07 4.28 -32.72
N LYS A 330 -20.48 4.99 -31.75
CA LYS A 330 -19.10 5.46 -31.81
C LYS A 330 -18.49 5.41 -30.42
N ALA A 331 -17.32 4.79 -30.30
CA ALA A 331 -16.57 4.75 -29.06
C ALA A 331 -16.00 6.14 -28.73
N GLU A 332 -16.24 6.62 -27.51
CA GLU A 332 -15.58 7.81 -26.97
C GLU A 332 -14.39 7.41 -26.10
N ARG A 333 -14.47 6.24 -25.47
CA ARG A 333 -13.44 5.65 -24.61
C ARG A 333 -12.97 4.34 -25.22
N TRP A 334 -11.76 3.92 -24.88
CA TRP A 334 -11.21 2.70 -25.46
C TRP A 334 -11.96 1.43 -25.06
N ALA A 335 -12.57 1.43 -23.87
CA ALA A 335 -13.36 0.33 -23.33
C ALA A 335 -14.80 0.27 -23.83
N ASP A 336 -15.25 1.26 -24.60
CA ASP A 336 -16.60 1.23 -25.18
C ASP A 336 -16.66 0.17 -26.29
N CYS A 337 -17.65 -0.73 -26.21
CA CYS A 337 -18.02 -1.60 -27.32
C CYS A 337 -18.91 -0.80 -28.28
N ALA A 338 -18.37 -0.38 -29.44
CA ALA A 338 -19.13 0.34 -30.45
C ALA A 338 -19.74 -0.61 -31.50
N VAL A 339 -20.96 -0.31 -31.95
CA VAL A 339 -21.68 -1.11 -32.96
C VAL A 339 -20.83 -1.28 -34.22
N GLY A 340 -20.68 -2.53 -34.67
CA GLY A 340 -19.87 -2.91 -35.82
C GLY A 340 -18.40 -3.24 -35.48
N GLU A 341 -17.92 -2.94 -34.27
CA GLU A 341 -16.62 -3.44 -33.79
C GLU A 341 -16.73 -4.91 -33.33
N ARG A 342 -15.59 -5.57 -33.19
CA ARG A 342 -15.51 -6.92 -32.60
C ARG A 342 -15.29 -6.84 -31.09
N GLU A 343 -15.98 -7.68 -30.35
CA GLU A 343 -15.84 -7.84 -28.91
C GLU A 343 -15.65 -9.30 -28.51
N HIS A 344 -15.12 -9.49 -27.31
CA HIS A 344 -14.98 -10.76 -26.63
C HIS A 344 -15.85 -10.76 -25.38
N MET A 345 -16.74 -11.75 -25.29
CA MET A 345 -17.55 -12.00 -24.11
C MET A 345 -16.79 -12.95 -23.19
N VAL A 346 -16.43 -12.48 -22.01
CA VAL A 346 -15.57 -13.21 -21.06
C VAL A 346 -16.34 -13.48 -19.77
N GLU A 347 -16.17 -14.66 -19.20
CA GLU A 347 -16.62 -14.99 -17.85
C GLU A 347 -15.41 -15.08 -16.91
N MET A 348 -15.47 -14.37 -15.80
CA MET A 348 -14.45 -14.39 -14.75
C MET A 348 -15.07 -14.82 -13.41
N PRO A 349 -14.27 -15.42 -12.51
CA PRO A 349 -14.78 -15.84 -11.22
C PRO A 349 -15.30 -14.68 -10.38
N ARG A 350 -16.41 -14.90 -9.66
CA ARG A 350 -17.04 -13.85 -8.85
C ARG A 350 -16.18 -13.34 -7.70
N TRP A 351 -15.26 -14.15 -7.19
CA TRP A 351 -14.32 -13.75 -6.14
C TRP A 351 -13.18 -12.84 -6.64
N ARG A 352 -12.98 -12.69 -7.96
CA ARG A 352 -12.04 -11.72 -8.56
C ARG A 352 -12.61 -10.30 -8.49
N SER A 353 -12.66 -9.75 -7.28
CA SER A 353 -13.24 -8.43 -6.98
C SER A 353 -12.42 -7.25 -7.53
N ASP A 354 -11.20 -7.52 -7.97
CA ASP A 354 -10.26 -6.61 -8.63
C ASP A 354 -10.68 -6.24 -10.05
N ILE A 355 -11.49 -7.07 -10.71
CA ILE A 355 -11.93 -6.84 -12.08
C ILE A 355 -13.09 -5.82 -12.08
N MET A 356 -12.75 -4.56 -12.33
CA MET A 356 -13.67 -3.42 -12.32
C MET A 356 -13.89 -2.82 -13.71
N HIS A 357 -12.98 -3.09 -14.63
CA HIS A 357 -12.93 -2.49 -15.95
C HIS A 357 -12.39 -3.50 -16.98
N PRO A 358 -12.78 -3.41 -18.27
CA PRO A 358 -12.27 -4.32 -19.30
C PRO A 358 -10.74 -4.35 -19.45
N VAL A 359 -10.03 -3.35 -18.93
CA VAL A 359 -8.55 -3.32 -18.93
C VAL A 359 -7.95 -4.36 -17.99
N ASP A 360 -8.65 -4.70 -16.90
CA ASP A 360 -8.20 -5.71 -15.94
C ASP A 360 -8.25 -7.10 -16.59
N ILE A 361 -9.20 -7.32 -17.51
CA ILE A 361 -9.22 -8.52 -18.36
C ILE A 361 -8.05 -8.51 -19.37
N VAL A 362 -7.66 -7.34 -19.87
CA VAL A 362 -6.51 -7.21 -20.79
C VAL A 362 -5.20 -7.51 -20.06
N GLU A 363 -5.08 -7.11 -18.80
CA GLU A 363 -3.98 -7.51 -17.91
C GLU A 363 -3.96 -9.03 -17.72
N ASP A 364 -5.09 -9.65 -17.37
CA ASP A 364 -5.16 -11.12 -17.24
C ASP A 364 -4.80 -11.84 -18.56
N ILE A 365 -5.22 -11.30 -19.72
CA ILE A 365 -4.79 -11.81 -21.04
C ILE A 365 -3.26 -11.68 -21.18
N ALA A 366 -2.68 -10.56 -20.78
CA ALA A 366 -1.23 -10.34 -20.87
C ALA A 366 -0.45 -11.33 -19.99
N ILE A 367 -0.89 -11.53 -18.75
CA ILE A 367 -0.29 -12.46 -17.80
C ILE A 367 -0.42 -13.91 -18.30
N GLY A 368 -1.62 -14.32 -18.72
CA GLY A 368 -1.86 -15.67 -19.24
C GLY A 368 -1.14 -15.96 -20.57
N TYR A 369 -0.98 -14.94 -21.42
CA TYR A 369 -0.19 -15.02 -22.64
C TYR A 369 1.32 -15.12 -22.33
N GLY A 370 1.77 -14.47 -21.26
CA GLY A 370 3.16 -14.41 -20.82
C GLY A 370 3.85 -13.15 -21.32
N TYR A 371 4.39 -12.34 -20.41
CA TYR A 371 5.07 -11.09 -20.75
C TYR A 371 6.32 -11.31 -21.62
N GLU A 372 6.97 -12.46 -21.50
CA GLU A 372 8.11 -12.85 -22.33
C GLU A 372 7.76 -13.04 -23.82
N ASN A 373 6.47 -13.20 -24.14
CA ASN A 373 5.98 -13.34 -25.51
C ASN A 373 5.58 -11.98 -26.13
N MET A 374 5.67 -10.89 -25.36
CA MET A 374 5.30 -9.54 -25.83
C MET A 374 6.35 -8.96 -26.79
N PRO A 375 5.95 -8.13 -27.77
CA PRO A 375 6.86 -7.52 -28.70
C PRO A 375 7.62 -6.34 -28.06
N GLU A 376 8.91 -6.20 -28.38
CA GLU A 376 9.67 -5.00 -28.05
C GLU A 376 9.39 -3.90 -29.07
N ASN A 377 8.55 -2.93 -28.71
CA ASN A 377 8.21 -1.78 -29.56
C ASN A 377 8.70 -0.47 -28.93
N LEU A 378 9.49 0.30 -29.69
CA LEU A 378 9.87 1.66 -29.32
C LEU A 378 8.81 2.66 -29.79
N SER A 379 8.63 3.75 -29.04
CA SER A 379 7.75 4.84 -29.47
C SER A 379 8.28 5.50 -30.75
N GLU A 380 7.43 5.61 -31.76
CA GLU A 380 7.73 6.33 -33.01
C GLU A 380 7.64 7.86 -32.85
N THR A 381 7.16 8.34 -31.70
CA THR A 381 6.95 9.77 -31.47
C THR A 381 8.27 10.47 -31.14
N HIS A 382 8.76 11.29 -32.07
CA HIS A 382 9.90 12.16 -31.81
C HIS A 382 9.50 13.38 -30.96
N LEU A 383 10.19 13.57 -29.84
CA LEU A 383 10.02 14.72 -28.95
C LEU A 383 11.37 15.37 -28.67
N ASP A 384 11.50 16.67 -28.95
CA ASP A 384 12.67 17.45 -28.58
C ASP A 384 12.62 17.81 -27.09
N ALA A 385 13.68 17.49 -26.35
CA ALA A 385 13.80 17.88 -24.94
C ALA A 385 14.36 19.31 -24.82
N ILE A 386 13.67 20.15 -24.04
CA ILE A 386 14.15 21.50 -23.68
C ILE A 386 14.59 21.48 -22.21
N PRO A 387 15.84 21.85 -21.88
CA PRO A 387 16.30 21.89 -20.50
C PRO A 387 15.56 22.98 -19.70
N LEU A 388 15.31 22.70 -18.42
CA LEU A 388 14.79 23.69 -17.49
C LEU A 388 15.83 24.79 -17.27
N GLN A 389 15.39 26.04 -17.21
CA GLN A 389 16.27 27.19 -16.96
C GLN A 389 17.05 27.05 -15.63
N SER A 390 16.40 26.48 -14.61
CA SER A 390 17.03 26.18 -13.32
C SER A 390 18.22 25.20 -13.45
N SER A 391 18.17 24.24 -14.37
CA SER A 391 19.24 23.23 -14.55
C SER A 391 20.58 23.86 -14.93
N HIS A 392 20.57 24.92 -15.74
CA HIS A 392 21.80 25.63 -16.10
C HIS A 392 22.42 26.34 -14.90
N LEU A 393 21.58 27.02 -14.10
CA LEU A 393 22.00 27.72 -12.89
C LEU A 393 22.58 26.74 -11.86
N GLU A 394 21.86 25.66 -11.57
CA GLU A 394 22.30 24.62 -10.63
C GLU A 394 23.60 23.94 -11.07
N ARG A 395 23.77 23.68 -12.36
CA ARG A 395 25.02 23.14 -12.91
C ARG A 395 26.19 24.10 -12.69
N ARG A 396 25.99 25.40 -12.83
CA ARG A 396 27.03 26.42 -12.56
C ARG A 396 27.38 26.49 -11.07
N VAL A 397 26.39 26.45 -10.17
CA VAL A 397 26.62 26.39 -8.72
C VAL A 397 27.49 25.18 -8.36
N ARG A 398 27.10 23.98 -8.82
CA ARG A 398 27.87 22.74 -8.60
C ARG A 398 29.27 22.80 -9.21
N ALA A 399 29.42 23.34 -10.42
CA ALA A 399 30.72 23.48 -11.06
C ALA A 399 31.65 24.42 -10.28
N SER A 400 31.12 25.55 -9.78
CA SER A 400 31.88 26.52 -8.99
C SER A 400 32.44 25.89 -7.71
N LEU A 401 31.58 25.31 -6.87
CA LEU A 401 32.02 24.75 -5.59
C LEU A 401 32.91 23.51 -5.75
N ARG A 402 32.66 22.65 -6.73
CA ARG A 402 33.55 21.51 -7.04
C ARG A 402 34.92 21.96 -7.52
N SER A 403 35.01 23.06 -8.28
CA SER A 403 36.31 23.59 -8.74
C SER A 403 37.19 24.08 -7.59
N LEU A 404 36.60 24.41 -6.45
CA LEU A 404 37.28 24.78 -5.21
C LEU A 404 37.68 23.56 -4.35
N GLY A 405 37.45 22.33 -4.85
CA GLY A 405 37.72 21.09 -4.12
C GLY A 405 36.76 20.85 -2.95
N ILE A 406 35.54 21.38 -3.03
CA ILE A 406 34.47 21.15 -2.05
C ILE A 406 33.58 20.02 -2.59
N GLN A 407 33.37 18.98 -1.79
CA GLN A 407 32.64 17.77 -2.18
C GLN A 407 31.13 17.98 -2.05
N GLU A 408 30.35 17.58 -3.07
CA GLU A 408 28.88 17.62 -2.98
C GLU A 408 28.37 16.51 -2.05
N THR A 409 27.37 16.87 -1.23
CA THR A 409 26.63 15.97 -0.35
C THR A 409 25.13 16.19 -0.55
N LEU A 410 24.33 15.16 -0.24
CA LEU A 410 22.87 15.23 -0.26
C LEU A 410 22.35 14.87 1.14
N GLY A 411 21.74 15.84 1.82
CA GLY A 411 21.10 15.65 3.12
C GLY A 411 19.61 15.40 3.00
N LEU A 412 18.99 15.01 4.12
CA LEU A 412 17.53 14.99 4.23
C LEU A 412 16.99 16.44 4.31
N THR A 413 15.84 16.68 3.68
CA THR A 413 15.07 17.93 3.89
C THR A 413 14.40 17.95 5.26
N LEU A 414 14.25 16.79 5.91
CA LEU A 414 13.74 16.66 7.27
C LEU A 414 14.80 17.11 8.30
N SER A 415 14.35 17.84 9.32
CA SER A 415 15.18 18.33 10.41
C SER A 415 14.32 18.58 11.66
N ASN A 416 14.88 19.27 12.64
CA ASN A 416 14.24 19.64 13.90
C ASN A 416 14.50 21.13 14.21
N GLU A 417 13.66 21.72 15.05
CA GLU A 417 13.75 23.15 15.40
C GLU A 417 15.07 23.51 16.09
N ARG A 418 15.58 22.60 16.93
CA ARG A 418 16.82 22.81 17.67
C ARG A 418 18.03 22.99 16.74
N ASP A 419 18.14 22.18 15.70
CA ASP A 419 19.22 22.28 14.72
C ASP A 419 19.05 23.48 13.79
N GLN A 420 17.82 23.72 13.32
CA GLN A 420 17.54 24.77 12.34
C GLN A 420 17.63 26.18 12.92
N PHE A 421 17.34 26.36 14.21
CA PHE A 421 17.18 27.67 14.81
C PHE A 421 18.04 27.87 16.06
N GLU A 422 17.94 26.98 17.04
CA GLU A 422 18.58 27.19 18.36
C GLU A 422 20.10 27.07 18.28
N ARG A 423 20.62 25.93 17.79
CA ARG A 423 22.06 25.64 17.74
C ARG A 423 22.81 26.61 16.84
N VAL A 424 22.24 26.93 15.67
CA VAL A 424 22.86 27.83 14.69
C VAL A 424 22.50 29.30 14.91
N ARG A 425 21.63 29.62 15.88
CA ARG A 425 21.20 30.98 16.23
C ARG A 425 20.62 31.78 15.06
N TRP A 426 19.97 31.09 14.12
CA TRP A 426 19.22 31.73 13.05
C TRP A 426 17.73 31.81 13.41
N PRO A 427 17.05 32.92 13.06
CA PRO A 427 15.62 33.01 13.28
C PRO A 427 14.86 32.12 12.29
N GLU A 428 13.63 31.76 12.66
CA GLU A 428 12.66 31.25 11.70
C GLU A 428 12.43 32.29 10.59
N ARG A 429 12.34 31.84 9.34
CA ARG A 429 11.98 32.65 8.17
C ARG A 429 10.65 32.16 7.63
N GLY A 430 9.59 32.94 7.88
CA GLY A 430 8.23 32.53 7.53
C GLY A 430 7.73 31.38 8.39
N SER A 431 6.61 30.77 8.03
CA SER A 431 6.06 29.64 8.76
C SER A 431 6.85 28.35 8.51
N LYS A 432 7.00 27.54 9.56
CA LYS A 432 7.58 26.19 9.51
C LYS A 432 6.55 25.16 9.04
N SER A 433 7.01 24.17 8.29
CA SER A 433 6.21 22.99 7.91
C SER A 433 6.51 21.85 8.88
N VAL A 434 5.53 21.50 9.71
CA VAL A 434 5.65 20.49 10.78
C VAL A 434 5.08 19.15 10.31
N ILE A 435 5.76 18.05 10.63
CA ILE A 435 5.30 16.69 10.37
C ILE A 435 4.25 16.32 11.43
N SER A 436 3.05 15.90 11.01
CA SER A 436 1.94 15.62 11.94
C SER A 436 2.24 14.49 12.93
N ASN A 437 2.82 13.39 12.45
CA ASN A 437 3.14 12.19 13.24
C ASN A 437 4.59 11.77 12.95
N PRO A 438 5.59 12.51 13.46
CA PRO A 438 6.99 12.23 13.17
C PRO A 438 7.43 10.92 13.83
N ILE A 439 8.15 10.09 13.09
CA ILE A 439 8.68 8.81 13.61
C ILE A 439 9.82 9.06 14.62
N THR A 440 10.60 10.13 14.43
CA THR A 440 11.74 10.48 15.29
C THR A 440 11.71 11.95 15.68
N VAL A 441 12.33 12.29 16.81
CA VAL A 441 12.49 13.68 17.28
C VAL A 441 13.42 14.51 16.38
N GLU A 442 14.25 13.85 15.57
CA GLU A 442 15.19 14.50 14.65
C GLU A 442 14.52 14.98 13.35
N HIS A 443 13.31 14.48 13.04
CA HIS A 443 12.61 14.73 11.78
C HIS A 443 11.19 15.25 12.03
N THR A 444 11.10 16.35 12.77
CA THR A 444 9.82 16.97 13.18
C THR A 444 9.37 18.08 12.23
N ILE A 445 10.29 18.67 11.45
CA ILE A 445 10.01 19.76 10.51
C ILE A 445 10.73 19.57 9.17
N LEU A 446 10.32 20.31 8.14
CA LEU A 446 11.14 20.54 6.95
C LEU A 446 12.11 21.70 7.21
N ARG A 447 13.37 21.54 6.79
CA ARG A 447 14.44 22.50 7.04
C ARG A 447 14.21 23.85 6.36
N GLN A 448 14.58 24.93 7.03
CA GLN A 448 14.59 26.29 6.48
C GLN A 448 15.99 26.74 6.03
N TYR A 449 17.01 26.00 6.44
CA TYR A 449 18.43 26.23 6.17
C TYR A 449 19.13 24.91 5.83
N VAL A 450 20.13 24.97 4.95
CA VAL A 450 20.92 23.79 4.54
C VAL A 450 22.13 23.60 5.45
N LEU A 451 22.75 24.69 5.90
CA LEU A 451 23.98 24.64 6.68
C LEU A 451 23.91 23.77 7.96
N PRO A 452 22.81 23.73 8.74
CA PRO A 452 22.72 22.82 9.90
C PRO A 452 22.91 21.34 9.52
N SER A 453 22.39 20.91 8.36
CA SER A 453 22.58 19.55 7.85
C SER A 453 24.06 19.25 7.56
N LEU A 454 24.78 20.22 6.99
CA LEU A 454 26.23 20.08 6.73
C LEU A 454 27.05 20.00 8.02
N LEU A 455 26.66 20.76 9.06
CA LEU A 455 27.30 20.66 10.38
C LEU A 455 27.04 19.30 11.02
N GLY A 456 25.81 18.78 10.93
CA GLY A 456 25.49 17.41 11.36
C GLY A 456 26.31 16.35 10.62
N LEU A 457 26.49 16.50 9.30
CA LEU A 457 27.31 15.62 8.48
C LEU A 457 28.78 15.65 8.91
N LEU A 458 29.37 16.83 9.09
CA LEU A 458 30.73 16.96 9.60
C LEU A 458 30.88 16.34 11.00
N ALA A 459 29.86 16.49 11.86
CA ALA A 459 29.86 15.91 13.20
C ALA A 459 29.88 14.38 13.16
N ALA A 460 29.09 13.76 12.29
CA ALA A 460 29.11 12.32 12.06
C ALA A 460 30.47 11.82 11.51
N ASN A 461 31.17 12.66 10.75
CA ASN A 461 32.45 12.35 10.12
C ASN A 461 33.68 12.90 10.86
N ARG A 462 33.52 13.40 12.08
CA ARG A 462 34.61 14.04 12.86
C ARG A 462 35.83 13.15 13.13
N HIS A 463 35.68 11.84 12.96
CA HIS A 463 36.75 10.85 13.14
C HIS A 463 37.64 10.69 11.90
N HIS A 464 37.24 11.23 10.75
CA HIS A 464 38.04 11.25 9.53
C HIS A 464 39.04 12.41 9.50
N GLU A 465 40.09 12.25 8.69
CA GLU A 465 41.15 13.25 8.56
C GLU A 465 40.65 14.59 8.03
N LEU A 466 41.31 15.67 8.46
CA LEU A 466 41.12 17.02 7.94
C LEU A 466 42.08 17.25 6.74
N PRO A 467 41.75 18.15 5.80
CA PRO A 467 40.55 18.99 5.75
C PRO A 467 39.32 18.23 5.25
N GLN A 468 38.14 18.54 5.82
CA GLN A 468 36.84 18.09 5.31
C GLN A 468 36.11 19.28 4.69
N ARG A 469 35.75 19.20 3.41
CA ARG A 469 35.12 20.29 2.66
C ARG A 469 33.90 19.78 1.95
N VAL A 470 32.72 20.21 2.39
CA VAL A 470 31.44 19.73 1.86
C VAL A 470 30.52 20.89 1.46
N TYR A 471 29.70 20.67 0.45
CA TYR A 471 28.62 21.57 0.06
C TYR A 471 27.36 20.79 -0.28
N GLU A 472 26.22 21.45 -0.16
CA GLU A 472 24.94 20.93 -0.59
C GLU A 472 24.18 22.03 -1.34
N LEU A 473 23.67 21.68 -2.52
CA LEU A 473 22.65 22.42 -3.24
C LEU A 473 21.31 21.72 -3.01
N GLY A 474 20.53 22.24 -2.08
CA GLY A 474 19.37 21.54 -1.53
C GLY A 474 18.13 22.42 -1.43
N GLU A 475 16.98 21.77 -1.24
CA GLU A 475 15.71 22.47 -1.01
C GLU A 475 15.54 22.85 0.46
N VAL A 476 14.95 24.01 0.67
CA VAL A 476 14.45 24.49 1.96
C VAL A 476 12.99 24.90 1.81
N VAL A 477 12.21 24.76 2.88
CA VAL A 477 10.76 25.02 2.86
C VAL A 477 10.42 26.14 3.83
N ARG A 478 9.79 27.20 3.32
CA ARG A 478 9.36 28.38 4.09
C ARG A 478 7.98 28.80 3.60
N ASP A 479 7.07 29.12 4.50
CA ASP A 479 5.68 29.47 4.13
C ASP A 479 5.02 28.41 3.24
N SER A 480 5.34 27.12 3.49
CA SER A 480 4.95 25.97 2.67
C SER A 480 5.38 26.03 1.19
N GLY A 481 6.29 26.94 0.84
CA GLY A 481 6.92 27.04 -0.47
C GLY A 481 8.34 26.50 -0.48
N ASN A 482 8.71 25.83 -1.57
CA ASN A 482 10.06 25.31 -1.78
C ASN A 482 10.95 26.40 -2.40
N SER A 483 12.19 26.50 -1.92
CA SER A 483 13.24 27.30 -2.56
C SER A 483 14.57 26.56 -2.51
N LYS A 484 15.47 26.84 -3.46
CA LYS A 484 16.78 26.21 -3.50
C LYS A 484 17.83 27.10 -2.84
N ARG A 485 18.64 26.47 -1.98
CA ARG A 485 19.79 27.09 -1.34
C ARG A 485 21.02 26.28 -1.56
N VAL A 486 22.16 26.96 -1.58
CA VAL A 486 23.46 26.33 -1.60
C VAL A 486 24.20 26.70 -0.33
N ALA A 487 24.66 25.70 0.41
CA ALA A 487 25.52 25.90 1.56
C ALA A 487 26.84 25.14 1.39
N TRP A 488 27.90 25.64 2.01
CA TRP A 488 29.15 24.91 2.18
C TRP A 488 29.65 25.00 3.61
N ALA A 489 30.42 24.00 4.03
CA ALA A 489 31.12 23.96 5.30
C ALA A 489 32.48 23.27 5.12
N CYS A 490 33.54 23.94 5.57
CA CYS A 490 34.91 23.47 5.47
C CYS A 490 35.54 23.42 6.85
N ALA A 491 35.74 22.21 7.39
CA ALA A 491 36.48 21.97 8.62
C ALA A 491 37.97 21.79 8.28
N GLU A 492 38.81 22.78 8.62
CA GLU A 492 40.24 22.76 8.29
C GLU A 492 41.08 23.67 9.18
N VAL A 493 42.34 23.29 9.40
CA VAL A 493 43.32 24.11 10.13
C VAL A 493 43.90 25.15 9.19
N GLY A 494 43.95 26.42 9.62
CA GLY A 494 44.46 27.52 8.81
C GLY A 494 43.44 28.15 7.85
N GLY A 495 42.18 27.65 7.86
CA GLY A 495 41.03 28.33 7.31
C GLY A 495 40.53 29.48 8.20
N GLY A 496 39.44 30.14 7.80
CA GLY A 496 38.80 31.21 8.58
C GLY A 496 38.00 32.17 7.69
N PHE A 497 37.70 33.35 8.20
CA PHE A 497 36.89 34.35 7.48
C PHE A 497 37.37 34.63 6.04
N THR A 498 38.68 34.81 5.83
CA THR A 498 39.23 35.10 4.49
C THR A 498 39.04 33.94 3.50
N ALA A 499 39.14 32.70 3.97
CA ALA A 499 38.90 31.52 3.14
C ALA A 499 37.42 31.45 2.73
N SER A 500 36.50 31.64 3.68
CA SER A 500 35.06 31.66 3.40
C SER A 500 34.67 32.81 2.46
N LYS A 501 35.27 34.00 2.65
CA LYS A 501 35.11 35.12 1.70
C LYS A 501 35.59 34.75 0.29
N GLY A 502 36.70 34.02 0.17
CA GLY A 502 37.20 33.53 -1.11
C GLY A 502 36.20 32.60 -1.81
N VAL A 503 35.60 31.65 -1.09
CA VAL A 503 34.55 30.75 -1.62
C VAL A 503 33.32 31.56 -2.07
N ALA A 504 32.84 32.48 -1.24
CA ALA A 504 31.71 33.34 -1.58
C ALA A 504 31.98 34.18 -2.85
N GLN A 505 33.16 34.80 -2.95
CA GLN A 505 33.54 35.60 -4.11
C GLN A 505 33.75 34.77 -5.38
N ALA A 506 34.23 33.53 -5.26
CA ALA A 506 34.33 32.60 -6.38
C ALA A 506 32.91 32.23 -6.88
N LEU A 507 32.02 31.81 -5.97
CA LEU A 507 30.64 31.47 -6.29
C LEU A 507 29.90 32.60 -7.01
N LEU A 508 29.94 33.81 -6.46
CA LEU A 508 29.25 34.96 -7.06
C LEU A 508 29.79 35.31 -8.46
N ARG A 509 31.12 35.27 -8.62
CA ARG A 509 31.78 35.55 -9.91
C ARG A 509 31.45 34.48 -10.96
N ASP A 510 31.48 33.21 -10.58
CA ASP A 510 31.19 32.08 -11.47
C ASP A 510 29.71 32.07 -11.89
N LEU A 511 28.83 32.66 -11.08
CA LEU A 511 27.42 32.90 -11.39
C LEU A 511 27.17 34.21 -12.16
N GLY A 512 28.22 35.00 -12.39
CA GLY A 512 28.20 36.17 -13.26
C GLY A 512 27.81 37.48 -12.57
N ALA A 513 27.88 37.53 -11.23
CA ALA A 513 27.62 38.76 -10.50
C ALA A 513 28.71 39.81 -10.76
N GLU A 514 28.31 41.06 -10.98
CA GLU A 514 29.23 42.19 -11.02
C GLU A 514 29.63 42.56 -9.59
N MET A 515 30.89 42.33 -9.22
CA MET A 515 31.35 42.52 -7.84
C MET A 515 31.25 43.97 -7.34
N SER A 516 31.08 44.96 -8.24
CA SER A 516 30.77 46.35 -7.90
C SER A 516 29.37 46.55 -7.33
N GLU A 517 28.43 45.64 -7.63
CA GLU A 517 27.04 45.67 -7.16
C GLU A 517 26.82 44.82 -5.90
N VAL A 518 27.87 44.10 -5.47
CA VAL A 518 27.85 43.23 -4.29
C VAL A 518 28.48 43.96 -3.11
N ALA A 519 27.72 44.13 -2.04
CA ALA A 519 28.20 44.65 -0.76
C ALA A 519 28.33 43.53 0.28
N PHE A 520 29.40 43.59 1.07
CA PHE A 520 29.63 42.70 2.22
C PHE A 520 29.45 43.51 3.50
N GLU A 521 28.37 43.22 4.23
CA GLU A 521 28.03 43.92 5.47
C GLU A 521 28.27 43.00 6.67
N PRO A 522 28.77 43.50 7.81
CA PRO A 522 28.96 42.66 8.99
C PRO A 522 27.62 42.10 9.48
N THR A 523 27.62 40.83 9.94
CA THR A 523 26.47 40.25 10.63
C THR A 523 26.29 40.89 12.00
N GLY A 524 25.05 40.94 12.50
CA GLY A 524 24.77 41.43 13.85
C GLY A 524 25.41 40.56 14.93
N ASP A 525 25.60 41.13 16.12
CA ASP A 525 26.15 40.41 17.27
C ASP A 525 25.27 39.20 17.61
N SER A 526 25.91 38.04 17.77
CA SER A 526 25.25 36.75 18.05
C SER A 526 24.15 36.36 17.05
N HIS A 527 24.14 36.95 15.84
CA HIS A 527 23.22 36.59 14.76
C HIS A 527 23.83 35.50 13.87
N GLY A 528 23.18 34.32 13.86
CA GLY A 528 23.61 33.18 13.06
C GLY A 528 24.80 32.42 13.66
N PRO A 529 25.36 31.48 12.90
CA PRO A 529 26.35 30.56 13.44
C PRO A 529 27.75 31.18 13.52
N TRP A 530 27.89 32.49 13.28
CA TRP A 530 29.16 33.17 13.04
C TRP A 530 29.84 33.69 14.32
N ILE A 531 31.17 33.74 14.32
CA ILE A 531 31.94 34.51 15.32
C ILE A 531 31.66 36.01 15.13
N THR A 532 31.43 36.74 16.21
CA THR A 532 31.25 38.20 16.18
C THR A 532 32.41 38.89 15.45
N GLY A 533 32.09 39.68 14.42
CA GLY A 533 33.07 40.36 13.57
C GLY A 533 33.74 39.49 12.49
N ARG A 534 33.39 38.20 12.40
CA ARG A 534 33.85 37.26 11.35
C ARG A 534 32.70 36.58 10.61
N GLY A 535 31.58 37.27 10.50
CA GLY A 535 30.44 36.93 9.63
C GLY A 535 30.10 38.11 8.73
N ALA A 536 29.66 37.81 7.50
CA ALA A 536 29.23 38.80 6.53
C ALA A 536 27.91 38.40 5.87
N ARG A 537 26.97 39.34 5.84
CA ARG A 537 25.79 39.32 4.95
C ARG A 537 26.22 39.80 3.58
N VAL A 538 25.69 39.15 2.55
CA VAL A 538 25.94 39.54 1.16
C VAL A 538 24.69 40.21 0.62
N MET A 539 24.84 41.45 0.22
CA MET A 539 23.78 42.28 -0.33
C MET A 539 24.03 42.52 -1.82
N ALA A 540 22.99 42.39 -2.64
CA ALA A 540 23.02 42.80 -4.05
C ALA A 540 21.72 43.52 -4.40
N SER A 541 21.83 44.70 -5.01
CA SER A 541 20.66 45.57 -5.31
C SER A 541 19.73 45.79 -4.10
N GLY A 542 20.30 45.94 -2.90
CA GLY A 542 19.55 46.12 -1.65
C GLY A 542 18.88 44.86 -1.08
N THR A 543 19.06 43.69 -1.70
CA THR A 543 18.50 42.40 -1.25
C THR A 543 19.60 41.51 -0.67
N GLU A 544 19.34 40.85 0.48
CA GLU A 544 20.25 39.84 1.02
C GLU A 544 20.17 38.55 0.20
N ILE A 545 21.29 38.14 -0.38
CA ILE A 545 21.39 36.94 -1.21
C ILE A 545 22.04 35.75 -0.48
N GLY A 546 22.66 35.98 0.67
CA GLY A 546 23.32 34.95 1.45
C GLY A 546 24.16 35.50 2.60
N GLN A 547 24.79 34.58 3.34
CA GLN A 547 25.70 34.89 4.43
C GLN A 547 26.89 33.91 4.41
N PHE A 548 28.03 34.35 4.88
CA PHE A 548 29.20 33.48 5.07
C PHE A 548 30.06 33.97 6.23
N GLY A 549 30.89 33.10 6.77
CA GLY A 549 31.79 33.45 7.86
C GLY A 549 32.56 32.28 8.45
N GLU A 550 33.17 32.55 9.58
CA GLU A 550 33.77 31.55 10.46
C GLU A 550 32.76 31.16 11.55
N ILE A 551 32.55 29.86 11.75
CA ILE A 551 31.58 29.34 12.71
C ILE A 551 32.07 29.61 14.13
N ASP A 552 31.18 30.10 14.99
CA ASP A 552 31.42 30.33 16.41
C ASP A 552 31.76 29.01 17.11
N PRO A 553 32.87 28.94 17.87
CA PRO A 553 33.21 27.76 18.66
C PRO A 553 32.09 27.26 19.57
N ALA A 554 31.23 28.16 20.08
CA ALA A 554 30.07 27.76 20.87
C ALA A 554 29.06 26.96 20.03
N VAL A 555 28.84 27.37 18.78
CA VAL A 555 27.94 26.68 17.84
C VAL A 555 28.56 25.36 17.40
N SER A 556 29.83 25.34 16.98
CA SER A 556 30.47 24.08 16.58
C SER A 556 30.53 23.07 17.73
N HIS A 557 30.70 23.52 18.97
CA HIS A 557 30.70 22.66 20.15
C HIS A 557 29.32 22.00 20.41
N GLU A 558 28.21 22.69 20.15
CA GLU A 558 26.86 22.09 20.24
C GLU A 558 26.64 20.93 19.26
N PHE A 559 27.32 20.97 18.10
CA PHE A 559 27.36 19.87 17.13
C PHE A 559 28.48 18.84 17.44
N GLY A 560 29.26 19.01 18.50
CA GLY A 560 30.36 18.11 18.86
C GLY A 560 31.59 18.21 17.94
N LEU A 561 31.78 19.37 17.31
CA LEU A 561 32.88 19.70 16.40
C LEU A 561 33.92 20.59 17.11
N ARG A 562 35.21 20.24 16.95
CA ARG A 562 36.34 20.93 17.59
C ARG A 562 37.24 21.68 16.61
N SER A 563 37.21 21.29 15.34
CA SER A 563 38.01 21.93 14.29
C SER A 563 37.42 23.31 13.94
N PRO A 564 38.24 24.30 13.57
CA PRO A 564 37.73 25.54 12.97
C PRO A 564 36.94 25.23 11.69
N ILE A 565 35.78 25.88 11.54
CA ILE A 565 34.91 25.70 10.38
C ILE A 565 34.65 27.06 9.76
N HIS A 566 34.81 27.15 8.45
CA HIS A 566 34.35 28.28 7.66
C HIS A 566 33.29 27.82 6.68
N ALA A 567 32.23 28.61 6.52
CA ALA A 567 30.99 28.17 5.89
C ALA A 567 30.24 29.35 5.26
N GLY A 568 29.20 29.02 4.50
CA GLY A 568 28.26 30.00 3.96
C GLY A 568 27.01 29.35 3.41
N GLU A 569 25.95 30.14 3.26
CA GLU A 569 24.68 29.73 2.67
C GLU A 569 24.09 30.86 1.81
N PHE A 570 23.68 30.54 0.58
CA PHE A 570 23.15 31.47 -0.41
C PHE A 570 21.83 30.98 -0.98
N ASP A 571 20.98 31.94 -1.30
CA ASP A 571 19.75 31.72 -2.04
C ASP A 571 20.07 31.59 -3.53
N VAL A 572 19.78 30.43 -4.12
CA VAL A 572 20.22 30.11 -5.49
C VAL A 572 19.49 30.99 -6.50
N GLU A 573 18.20 31.25 -6.30
CA GLU A 573 17.42 32.09 -7.19
C GLU A 573 17.83 33.55 -7.09
N ALA A 574 18.02 34.05 -5.86
CA ALA A 574 18.45 35.44 -5.66
C ALA A 574 19.82 35.70 -6.30
N VAL A 575 20.76 34.76 -6.18
CA VAL A 575 22.06 34.86 -6.87
C VAL A 575 21.91 34.70 -8.38
N GLY A 576 21.04 33.81 -8.86
CA GLY A 576 20.78 33.60 -10.28
C GLY A 576 20.27 34.87 -11.00
N ARG A 577 19.52 35.74 -10.30
CA ARG A 577 19.05 37.03 -10.83
C ARG A 577 20.18 38.04 -11.09
N LEU A 578 21.38 37.80 -10.54
CA LEU A 578 22.55 38.66 -10.75
C LEU A 578 23.26 38.39 -12.08
N SER A 579 22.91 37.32 -12.80
CA SER A 579 23.50 37.02 -14.09
C SER A 579 22.99 38.00 -15.15
N THR A 580 23.84 38.94 -15.58
CA THR A 580 23.55 39.90 -16.67
C THR A 580 23.57 39.26 -18.06
N ARG A 581 24.03 38.02 -18.18
CA ARG A 581 23.99 37.23 -19.42
C ARG A 581 22.91 36.17 -19.29
N ALA A 582 22.02 36.11 -20.30
CA ALA A 582 21.09 35.00 -20.45
C ALA A 582 21.85 33.70 -20.21
N VAL A 583 21.40 32.94 -19.22
CA VAL A 583 21.98 31.65 -18.86
C VAL A 583 21.65 30.70 -20.00
N LEU A 584 22.46 30.71 -21.05
CA LEU A 584 22.37 29.80 -22.20
C LEU A 584 22.93 28.41 -21.85
#